data_AF-A0A2K6UUJ1-F1
#
_entry.id   AF-A0A2K6UUJ1-F1
#
_cell.length_a   1.000
_cell.length_b   1.000
_cell.length_c   1.000
_cell.angle_alpha   90.00
_cell.angle_beta   90.00
_cell.angle_gamma   90.00
#
_symmetry.space_group_name_H-M   'P 1'
#
loop_
_entity.id
_entity.type
_entity.pdbx_description
1 polymer ?
#
loop_
_entity_poly.entity_id
_entity_poly.type
_entity_poly.pdbx_seq_one_letter_code
_entity_poly.pdbx_strand_id
1 'polypeptide(L)'
;MDPKYQRVELNDGHFMPVLGFGTYAPPEVPRSRAAEVVKLAIEAGFRHIDSAHLYNNEEQVGLAIRSKIADGSVKREDIFYTSKLWCTFHRPELVQSALESSLKKLQLDYVDLYLIHFPVALKVGNLWDQISFSSVVSMTILYDDG
;
A
#
# COMPACT_ATOMS: atom_id res chain seq x y z
N MET A 1 -24.45 18.75 8.12
CA MET A 1 -23.30 17.89 7.81
C MET A 1 -23.20 17.83 6.29
N ASP A 2 -22.03 18.16 5.72
CA ASP A 2 -21.75 17.84 4.32
C ASP A 2 -21.74 16.30 4.23
N PRO A 3 -22.67 15.64 3.51
CA PRO A 3 -22.90 14.19 3.62
C PRO A 3 -21.79 13.36 2.95
N LYS A 4 -20.60 13.94 2.77
CA LYS A 4 -19.68 13.63 1.67
C LYS A 4 -19.26 12.17 1.60
N TYR A 5 -18.96 11.48 2.71
CA TYR A 5 -18.72 10.03 2.72
C TYR A 5 -18.65 9.56 4.19
N GLN A 6 -19.13 8.34 4.47
CA GLN A 6 -19.11 7.76 5.81
C GLN A 6 -17.69 7.42 6.26
N ARG A 7 -17.35 7.78 7.50
CA ARG A 7 -16.03 7.53 8.12
C ARG A 7 -16.21 6.98 9.52
N VAL A 8 -15.21 6.24 9.99
CA VAL A 8 -15.08 5.77 11.36
C VAL A 8 -13.88 6.47 12.00
N GLU A 9 -14.00 6.87 13.26
CA GLU A 9 -12.89 7.38 14.05
C GLU A 9 -12.01 6.21 14.50
N LEU A 10 -10.71 6.32 14.25
CA LEU A 10 -9.68 5.39 14.70
C LEU A 10 -9.28 5.72 16.14
N ASN A 11 -8.57 4.79 16.79
CA ASN A 11 -8.16 4.94 18.19
C ASN A 11 -7.08 6.02 18.43
N ASP A 12 -6.53 6.60 17.36
CA ASP A 12 -5.55 7.69 17.37
C ASP A 12 -6.16 9.06 17.01
N GLY A 13 -7.49 9.13 16.84
CA GLY A 13 -8.23 10.35 16.50
C GLY A 13 -8.28 10.67 15.00
N HIS A 14 -7.66 9.87 14.14
CA HIS A 14 -7.83 10.00 12.69
C HIS A 14 -9.17 9.40 12.21
N PHE A 15 -9.64 9.80 11.04
CA PHE A 15 -10.88 9.29 10.45
C PHE A 15 -10.61 8.49 9.17
N MET A 16 -11.08 7.26 9.12
CA MET A 16 -10.94 6.37 7.97
C MET A 16 -12.29 6.21 7.23
N PRO A 17 -12.34 6.39 5.90
CA PRO A 17 -13.54 6.04 5.13
C PRO A 17 -13.89 4.56 5.27
N VAL A 18 -15.17 4.27 5.52
CA VAL A 18 -15.63 2.91 5.86
C VAL A 18 -15.59 1.94 4.68
N LEU A 19 -15.49 2.44 3.45
CA LEU A 19 -15.38 1.66 2.22
C LEU A 19 -14.05 1.94 1.52
N GLY A 20 -13.22 0.91 1.40
CA GLY A 20 -11.92 0.96 0.73
C GLY A 20 -11.92 0.30 -0.65
N PHE A 21 -11.13 0.84 -1.58
CA PHE A 21 -10.87 0.29 -2.90
C PHE A 21 -9.51 -0.41 -2.92
N GLY A 22 -9.49 -1.73 -3.06
CA GLY A 22 -8.27 -2.53 -3.18
C GLY A 22 -7.65 -2.45 -4.58
N THR A 23 -6.33 -2.34 -4.67
CA THR A 23 -5.63 -2.11 -5.95
C THR A 23 -4.79 -3.29 -6.46
N TYR A 24 -4.73 -4.41 -5.73
CA TYR A 24 -4.05 -5.60 -6.20
C TYR A 24 -4.69 -6.13 -7.49
N ALA A 25 -3.86 -6.54 -8.44
CA ALA A 25 -4.27 -7.23 -9.65
C ALA A 25 -3.32 -8.41 -9.89
N PRO A 26 -3.82 -9.51 -10.49
CA PRO A 26 -2.98 -10.66 -10.77
C PRO A 26 -1.96 -10.34 -11.88
N PRO A 27 -0.84 -11.06 -11.97
CA PRO A 27 0.30 -10.70 -12.83
C PRO A 27 -0.02 -10.55 -14.33
N GLU A 28 -1.05 -11.24 -14.82
CA GLU A 28 -1.54 -11.18 -16.19
C GLU A 28 -2.22 -9.84 -16.53
N VAL A 29 -2.66 -9.07 -15.53
CA VAL A 29 -3.26 -7.75 -15.72
C VAL A 29 -2.14 -6.71 -15.85
N PRO A 30 -2.09 -5.94 -16.96
CA PRO A 30 -1.11 -4.88 -17.11
C PRO A 30 -1.22 -3.86 -15.98
N ARG A 31 -0.10 -3.53 -15.34
CA ARG A 31 -0.07 -2.57 -14.21
C ARG A 31 -0.57 -1.19 -14.58
N SER A 32 -0.49 -0.81 -15.85
CA SER A 32 -1.06 0.43 -16.39
C SER A 32 -2.56 0.57 -16.12
N ARG A 33 -3.29 -0.54 -15.97
CA ARG A 33 -4.72 -0.54 -15.61
C ARG A 33 -4.97 0.02 -14.21
N ALA A 34 -4.02 -0.08 -13.28
CA ALA A 34 -4.18 0.43 -11.92
C ALA A 34 -4.49 1.94 -11.91
N ALA A 35 -3.85 2.73 -12.78
CA ALA A 35 -4.10 4.16 -12.84
C ALA A 35 -5.53 4.49 -13.32
N GLU A 36 -6.03 3.75 -14.31
CA GLU A 36 -7.39 3.90 -14.85
C GLU A 36 -8.45 3.57 -13.80
N VAL A 37 -8.36 2.40 -13.17
CA VAL A 37 -9.37 1.94 -12.21
C VAL A 37 -9.38 2.77 -10.92
N VAL A 38 -8.23 3.29 -10.49
CA VAL A 38 -8.18 4.18 -9.32
C VAL A 38 -8.82 5.54 -9.63
N LYS A 39 -8.64 6.08 -10.84
CA LYS A 39 -9.37 7.31 -11.25
C LYS A 39 -10.88 7.08 -11.24
N LEU A 40 -11.34 5.98 -11.81
CA LEU A 40 -12.76 5.59 -11.81
C LEU A 40 -13.29 5.40 -10.38
N ALA A 41 -12.52 4.78 -9.49
CA ALA A 41 -12.91 4.63 -8.08
C ALA A 41 -13.09 5.99 -7.39
N ILE A 42 -12.16 6.93 -7.59
CA ILE A 42 -12.25 8.29 -7.02
C ILE A 42 -13.48 9.04 -7.57
N GLU A 43 -13.75 8.91 -8.87
CA GLU A 43 -14.92 9.49 -9.54
C GLU A 43 -16.24 8.87 -9.05
N ALA A 44 -16.24 7.57 -8.77
CA ALA A 44 -17.37 6.87 -8.17
C ALA A 44 -17.59 7.20 -6.69
N GLY A 45 -16.69 7.99 -6.06
CA GLY A 45 -16.83 8.46 -4.69
C GLY A 45 -15.96 7.74 -3.66
N PHE A 46 -15.12 6.78 -4.06
CA PHE A 46 -14.17 6.18 -3.12
C PHE A 46 -13.16 7.21 -2.63
N ARG A 47 -12.87 7.14 -1.33
CA ARG A 47 -11.89 7.99 -0.67
C ARG A 47 -10.80 7.19 0.05
N HIS A 48 -11.05 5.94 0.41
CA HIS A 48 -10.03 5.04 0.92
C HIS A 48 -9.49 4.17 -0.22
N ILE A 49 -8.19 4.28 -0.49
CA ILE A 49 -7.46 3.48 -1.50
C ILE A 49 -6.43 2.61 -0.78
N ASP A 50 -6.51 1.30 -0.99
CA ASP A 50 -5.60 0.31 -0.39
C ASP A 50 -4.61 -0.23 -1.43
N SER A 51 -3.31 -0.11 -1.13
CA SER A 51 -2.23 -0.67 -1.93
C SER A 51 -1.14 -1.26 -1.02
N ALA A 52 -0.03 -1.70 -1.59
CA ALA A 52 1.13 -2.22 -0.87
C ALA A 52 2.38 -2.17 -1.74
N HIS A 53 3.56 -2.16 -1.09
CA HIS A 53 4.85 -2.31 -1.78
C HIS A 53 4.87 -3.55 -2.69
N LEU A 54 4.32 -4.67 -2.21
CA LEU A 54 4.28 -5.95 -2.94
C LEU A 54 3.51 -5.85 -4.26
N TYR A 55 2.46 -5.04 -4.34
CA TYR A 55 1.55 -5.01 -5.49
C TYR A 55 2.20 -4.39 -6.73
N ASN A 56 3.35 -3.73 -6.55
CA ASN A 56 4.19 -3.22 -7.63
C ASN A 56 3.44 -2.25 -8.57
N ASN A 57 2.46 -1.53 -8.02
CA ASN A 57 1.57 -0.62 -8.72
C ASN A 57 1.51 0.79 -8.08
N GLU A 58 2.26 1.05 -7.00
CA GLU A 58 2.20 2.31 -6.23
C GLU A 58 2.49 3.55 -7.09
N GLU A 59 3.32 3.42 -8.12
CA GLU A 59 3.57 4.49 -9.10
C GLU A 59 2.30 4.86 -9.88
N GLN A 60 1.55 3.85 -10.35
CA GLN A 60 0.32 4.04 -11.11
C GLN A 60 -0.82 4.53 -10.21
N VAL A 61 -0.91 4.02 -8.98
CA VAL A 61 -1.89 4.49 -7.99
C VAL A 61 -1.62 5.94 -7.60
N GLY A 62 -0.36 6.29 -7.32
CA GLY A 62 0.05 7.67 -7.04
C GLY A 62 -0.27 8.60 -8.22
N LEU A 63 0.03 8.19 -9.45
CA LEU A 63 -0.28 8.96 -10.65
C LEU A 63 -1.79 9.26 -10.76
N ALA A 64 -2.64 8.28 -10.48
CA ALA A 64 -4.09 8.45 -10.48
C ALA A 64 -4.54 9.47 -9.43
N ILE A 65 -4.09 9.32 -8.18
CA ILE A 65 -4.41 10.22 -7.09
C ILE A 65 -3.98 11.66 -7.43
N ARG A 66 -2.72 11.86 -7.85
CA ARG A 66 -2.20 13.19 -8.21
C ARG A 66 -2.94 13.80 -9.40
N SER A 67 -3.37 12.98 -10.36
CA SER A 67 -4.20 13.46 -11.48
C SER A 67 -5.55 13.99 -11.00
N LYS A 68 -6.23 13.28 -10.10
CA LYS A 68 -7.53 13.70 -9.55
C LYS A 68 -7.42 14.86 -8.56
N ILE A 69 -6.23 15.08 -8.00
CA ILE A 69 -5.92 16.30 -7.25
C ILE A 69 -5.71 17.48 -8.22
N ALA A 70 -4.91 17.27 -9.26
CA ALA A 70 -4.60 18.30 -10.24
C ALA A 70 -5.82 18.79 -11.05
N ASP A 71 -6.79 17.90 -11.33
CA ASP A 71 -8.05 18.24 -12.00
C ASP A 71 -9.11 18.84 -11.06
N GLY A 72 -8.82 18.91 -9.75
CA GLY A 72 -9.72 19.49 -8.74
C GLY A 72 -10.86 18.57 -8.28
N SER A 73 -10.89 17.30 -8.68
CA SER A 73 -11.93 16.35 -8.25
C SER A 73 -11.89 16.04 -6.76
N VAL A 74 -10.68 16.00 -6.19
CA VAL A 74 -10.43 15.77 -4.76
C VAL A 74 -9.23 16.58 -4.29
N LYS A 75 -9.11 16.80 -2.99
CA LYS A 75 -7.88 17.27 -2.36
C LYS A 75 -7.10 16.11 -1.75
N ARG A 76 -5.85 16.33 -1.35
CA ARG A 76 -5.05 15.28 -0.71
C ARG A 76 -5.70 14.81 0.60
N GLU A 77 -6.25 15.72 1.38
CA GLU A 77 -6.97 15.45 2.63
C GLU A 77 -8.31 14.73 2.46
N ASP A 78 -8.84 14.66 1.23
CA ASP A 78 -10.04 13.86 0.94
C ASP A 78 -9.68 12.37 0.75
N ILE A 79 -8.42 12.04 0.42
CA ILE A 79 -7.96 10.68 0.16
C ILE A 79 -7.32 10.09 1.40
N PHE A 80 -7.77 8.88 1.76
CA PHE A 80 -7.14 8.02 2.75
C PHE A 80 -6.36 6.92 2.01
N TYR A 81 -5.05 7.06 1.89
CA TYR A 81 -4.19 6.11 1.20
C TYR A 81 -3.47 5.18 2.19
N THR A 82 -3.64 3.88 2.00
CA THR A 82 -3.00 2.83 2.79
C THR A 82 -1.89 2.14 1.97
N SER A 83 -0.69 2.02 2.55
CA SER A 83 0.37 1.14 2.04
C SER A 83 0.84 0.17 3.12
N LYS A 84 1.62 -0.84 2.72
CA LYS A 84 2.02 -1.96 3.57
C LYS A 84 3.50 -2.27 3.43
N LEU A 85 4.17 -2.42 4.57
CA LEU A 85 5.54 -2.88 4.72
C LEU A 85 5.67 -4.35 4.30
N TRP A 86 6.51 -4.63 3.31
CA TRP A 86 6.77 -6.00 2.86
C TRP A 86 7.70 -6.76 3.81
N CYS A 87 7.55 -8.09 3.86
CA CYS A 87 8.19 -8.98 4.83
C CYS A 87 9.73 -8.91 4.86
N THR A 88 10.37 -8.45 3.78
CA THR A 88 11.83 -8.28 3.70
C THR A 88 12.35 -7.04 4.41
N PHE A 89 11.47 -6.17 4.88
CA PHE A 89 11.80 -4.89 5.50
C PHE A 89 11.39 -4.82 6.98
N HIS A 90 11.14 -5.98 7.63
CA HIS A 90 10.78 -6.03 9.05
C HIS A 90 11.92 -5.70 10.01
N ARG A 91 13.18 -5.70 9.55
CA ARG A 91 14.28 -5.22 10.37
C ARG A 91 14.05 -3.74 10.71
N PRO A 92 14.10 -3.32 11.99
CA PRO A 92 13.73 -1.96 12.38
C PRO A 92 14.41 -0.86 11.56
N GLU A 93 15.70 -1.04 11.25
CA GLU A 93 16.51 -0.10 10.46
C GLU A 93 16.08 0.01 8.98
N LEU A 94 15.29 -0.93 8.47
CA LEU A 94 14.81 -0.96 7.08
C LEU A 94 13.39 -0.39 6.92
N VAL A 95 12.60 -0.29 8.00
CA VAL A 95 11.20 0.12 7.94
C VAL A 95 11.04 1.51 7.32
N GLN A 96 11.84 2.48 7.78
CA GLN A 96 11.79 3.85 7.26
C GLN A 96 12.13 3.88 5.76
N SER A 97 13.18 3.16 5.35
CA SER A 97 13.60 3.11 3.94
C SER A 97 12.52 2.51 3.01
N ALA A 98 11.73 1.56 3.52
CA ALA A 98 10.63 0.95 2.79
C ALA A 98 9.47 1.94 2.60
N LEU A 99 9.12 2.68 3.65
CA LEU A 99 8.12 3.74 3.58
C LEU A 99 8.55 4.85 2.61
N GLU A 100 9.78 5.33 2.72
CA GLU A 100 10.34 6.35 1.82
C GLU A 100 10.35 5.89 0.35
N SER A 101 10.64 4.60 0.11
CA SER A 101 10.54 4.00 -1.22
C SER A 101 9.11 4.05 -1.78
N SER A 102 8.12 3.71 -0.96
CA SER A 102 6.70 3.80 -1.33
C SER A 102 6.29 5.25 -1.60
N LEU A 103 6.62 6.19 -0.70
CA LEU A 103 6.33 7.63 -0.87
C LEU A 103 6.96 8.18 -2.15
N LYS A 104 8.20 7.79 -2.47
CA LYS A 104 8.87 8.18 -3.72
C LYS A 104 8.14 7.68 -4.96
N LYS A 105 7.68 6.42 -4.98
CA LYS A 105 6.87 5.88 -6.09
C LYS A 105 5.54 6.61 -6.22
N LEU A 106 4.89 6.84 -5.07
CA LEU A 106 3.60 7.53 -4.99
C LEU A 106 3.69 9.02 -5.31
N GLN A 107 4.88 9.62 -5.18
CA GLN A 107 5.10 11.07 -5.15
C GLN A 107 4.08 11.79 -4.23
N LEU A 108 3.89 11.23 -3.04
CA LEU A 108 3.09 11.82 -1.97
C LEU A 108 4.00 12.08 -0.77
N ASP A 109 3.65 13.08 0.03
CA ASP A 109 4.45 13.46 1.20
C ASP A 109 4.21 12.51 2.40
N TYR A 110 3.04 11.89 2.45
CA TYR A 110 2.65 10.95 3.51
C TYR A 110 1.64 9.91 3.01
N VAL A 111 1.54 8.80 3.76
CA VAL A 111 0.44 7.83 3.70
C VAL A 111 -0.45 8.04 4.92
N ASP A 112 -1.76 7.81 4.79
CA ASP A 112 -2.71 7.95 5.91
C ASP A 112 -2.63 6.76 6.86
N LEU A 113 -2.24 5.60 6.33
CA LEU A 113 -2.03 4.37 7.10
C LEU A 113 -0.87 3.56 6.53
N TYR A 114 -0.02 3.07 7.41
CA TYR A 114 1.08 2.16 7.07
C TYR A 114 1.01 0.89 7.92
N LEU A 115 0.86 -0.26 7.26
CA LEU A 115 0.63 -1.54 7.92
C LEU A 115 1.80 -2.50 7.76
N ILE A 116 2.03 -3.35 8.76
CA ILE A 116 2.79 -4.59 8.56
C ILE A 116 1.93 -5.51 7.69
N HIS A 117 2.43 -5.91 6.50
CA HIS A 117 1.61 -6.67 5.55
C HIS A 117 1.31 -8.09 6.03
N PHE A 118 2.31 -8.75 6.62
CA PHE A 118 2.20 -10.08 7.23
C PHE A 118 3.10 -10.15 8.45
N PRO A 119 2.79 -10.97 9.47
CA PRO A 119 3.60 -11.04 10.70
C PRO A 119 4.89 -11.87 10.56
N VAL A 120 5.22 -12.37 9.37
CA VAL A 120 6.39 -13.23 9.13
C VAL A 120 7.49 -12.43 8.45
N ALA A 121 8.68 -12.37 9.07
CA ALA A 121 9.85 -11.75 8.47
C ALA A 121 10.51 -12.67 7.43
N LEU A 122 10.88 -12.11 6.28
CA LEU A 122 11.66 -12.80 5.26
C LEU A 122 13.09 -12.25 5.21
N LYS A 123 14.04 -13.06 4.78
CA LYS A 123 15.43 -12.63 4.59
C LYS A 123 15.49 -11.50 3.57
N VAL A 124 16.24 -10.44 3.89
CA VAL A 124 16.54 -9.34 2.97
C VAL A 124 17.24 -9.91 1.73
N GLY A 125 16.69 -9.63 0.55
CA GLY A 125 17.14 -10.19 -0.72
C GLY A 125 16.08 -10.02 -1.79
N ASN A 126 16.40 -10.40 -3.02
CA ASN A 126 15.41 -10.39 -4.10
C ASN A 126 14.46 -11.62 -3.94
N LEU A 127 13.30 -11.58 -4.60
CA LEU A 127 12.30 -12.66 -4.51
C LEU A 127 12.87 -14.03 -4.94
N TRP A 128 13.86 -14.04 -5.84
CA TRP A 128 14.52 -15.26 -6.33
C TRP A 128 15.43 -15.89 -5.27
N ASP A 129 16.10 -15.06 -4.45
CA ASP A 129 16.87 -15.51 -3.29
C ASP A 129 15.96 -16.20 -2.25
N GLN A 130 14.65 -15.88 -2.25
CA GLN A 130 13.66 -16.40 -1.31
C GLN A 130 12.96 -17.68 -1.79
N ILE A 131 12.90 -17.95 -3.10
CA ILE A 131 12.27 -19.16 -3.68
C ILE A 131 13.29 -20.30 -3.90
N SER A 132 14.58 -20.05 -3.67
CA SER A 132 15.59 -21.12 -3.56
C SER A 132 15.12 -22.20 -2.57
N PHE A 133 15.23 -23.48 -2.94
CA PHE A 133 14.88 -24.64 -2.11
C PHE A 133 15.49 -24.61 -0.69
N SER A 134 16.55 -23.82 -0.48
CA SER A 134 17.16 -23.59 0.85
C SER A 134 16.30 -22.74 1.81
N SER A 135 15.39 -21.92 1.28
CA SER A 135 14.57 -21.00 2.08
C SER A 135 13.44 -21.71 2.83
N VAL A 136 12.92 -22.81 2.27
CA VAL A 136 11.95 -23.67 2.96
C VAL A 136 12.61 -24.31 4.18
N VAL A 137 13.87 -24.74 4.03
CA VAL A 137 14.67 -25.31 5.13
C VAL A 137 15.00 -24.24 6.19
N SER A 138 15.34 -23.01 5.77
CA SER A 138 15.61 -21.91 6.70
C SER A 138 14.39 -21.48 7.50
N MET A 139 13.19 -21.55 6.91
CA MET A 139 11.95 -21.28 7.63
C MET A 139 11.64 -22.36 8.66
N THR A 140 12.04 -23.62 8.45
CA THR A 140 11.99 -24.67 9.48
C THR A 140 12.98 -24.41 10.62
N ILE A 141 14.20 -23.95 10.30
CA ILE A 141 15.23 -23.67 11.32
C ILE A 141 14.81 -22.51 12.25
N LEU A 142 14.16 -21.48 11.71
CA LEU A 142 13.65 -20.37 12.53
C LEU A 142 12.50 -20.78 13.46
N TYR A 143 11.81 -21.90 13.22
CA TYR A 143 10.80 -22.45 14.13
C TYR A 143 11.39 -23.40 15.18
N ASP A 144 12.59 -23.97 14.96
CA ASP A 144 13.27 -24.84 15.92
C ASP A 144 14.15 -24.08 16.92
N ASP A 145 14.47 -22.81 16.65
CA ASP A 145 15.37 -22.00 17.50
C ASP A 145 14.66 -21.04 18.49
N GLY A 146 13.36 -21.23 18.76
CA GLY A 146 12.67 -20.64 19.92
C GLY A 146 12.25 -19.17 19.81
#